data_AF-A0A838K1V5-F1
#
_entry.id   AF-A0A838K1V5-F1
#
_cell.length_a   1.000
_cell.length_b   1.000
_cell.length_c   1.000
_cell.angle_alpha   90.00
_cell.angle_beta   90.00
_cell.angle_gamma   90.00
#
_symmetry.space_group_name_H-M   'P 1'
#
loop_
_entity.id
_entity.type
_entity.pdbx_description
1 polymer ?
#
loop_
_entity_poly.entity_id
_entity_poly.type
_entity_poly.pdbx_seq_one_letter_code
_entity_poly.pdbx_strand_id
1 'polypeptide(L)'
;MWPRLTVVGFLVVLLALGGGEMAQASCAGPFKSFARDANQVFLGTVSAERRGYTQFMVEQVWRGPDLAPQVWLLSGTPQAPWPINLVLRTASPGDADLVAGRRYVVATEGGDRFHTNACIVQEADQRLIAALAPEDPREPVS
;
A
#
# COMPACT_ATOMS: atom_id res chain seq x y z
N MET A 1 -53.10 28.45 -1.63
CA MET A 1 -52.75 27.08 -1.21
C MET A 1 -51.83 26.45 -2.25
N TRP A 2 -50.51 26.43 -2.00
CA TRP A 2 -49.62 25.26 -2.10
C TRP A 2 -48.16 25.73 -1.90
N PRO A 3 -47.41 25.16 -0.94
CA PRO A 3 -46.02 25.53 -0.70
C PRO A 3 -45.12 24.87 -1.75
N ARG A 4 -44.24 25.66 -2.38
CA ARG A 4 -43.15 25.12 -3.22
C ARG A 4 -42.09 24.53 -2.30
N LEU A 5 -42.02 23.21 -2.36
CA LEU A 5 -41.16 22.33 -1.60
C LEU A 5 -39.67 22.68 -1.72
N THR A 6 -39.07 22.78 -0.54
CA THR A 6 -37.66 22.76 -0.20
C THR A 6 -37.01 21.45 -0.70
N VAL A 7 -36.35 21.46 -1.86
CA VAL A 7 -35.58 20.30 -2.36
C VAL A 7 -34.22 20.78 -2.88
N VAL A 8 -33.38 21.34 -2.01
CA VAL A 8 -31.99 21.69 -2.38
C VAL A 8 -30.96 21.17 -1.35
N GLY A 9 -31.38 20.69 -0.18
CA GLY A 9 -30.46 20.42 0.94
C GLY A 9 -29.82 19.04 1.01
N PHE A 10 -30.32 18.01 0.30
CA PHE A 10 -29.97 16.62 0.63
C PHE A 10 -28.96 15.94 -0.32
N LEU A 11 -28.66 16.54 -1.49
CA LEU A 11 -27.83 15.87 -2.50
C LEU A 11 -26.31 16.05 -2.32
N VAL A 12 -25.87 17.03 -1.52
CA VAL A 12 -24.44 17.38 -1.42
C VAL A 12 -23.69 16.55 -0.36
N VAL A 13 -24.39 15.99 0.63
CA VAL A 13 -23.73 15.25 1.73
C VAL A 13 -23.29 13.83 1.31
N LEU A 14 -23.88 13.25 0.26
CA LEU A 14 -23.51 11.90 -0.20
C LEU A 14 -22.22 11.86 -1.05
N LEU A 15 -21.72 12.99 -1.52
CA LEU A 15 -20.49 13.06 -2.32
C LEU A 15 -19.20 13.09 -1.48
N ALA A 16 -19.28 13.26 -0.17
CA ALA A 16 -18.12 13.39 0.71
C ALA A 16 -17.64 12.07 1.36
N LEU A 17 -18.35 10.95 1.15
CA LEU A 17 -18.00 9.64 1.71
C LEU A 17 -17.29 8.70 0.72
N GLY A 18 -17.11 9.13 -0.54
CA GLY A 18 -16.41 8.36 -1.58
C GLY A 18 -14.89 8.49 -1.50
N GLY A 19 -14.30 8.18 -0.35
CA GLY A 19 -12.85 8.15 -0.19
C GLY A 19 -12.23 6.90 -0.82
N GLY A 20 -11.81 7.00 -2.09
CA GLY A 20 -10.67 6.27 -2.66
C GLY A 20 -10.53 4.77 -2.41
N GLU A 21 -11.49 3.95 -2.81
CA GLU A 21 -11.31 2.48 -2.90
C GLU A 21 -11.19 2.04 -4.36
N MET A 22 -10.07 2.35 -5.03
CA MET A 22 -9.82 1.85 -6.39
C MET A 22 -8.45 1.16 -6.46
N ALA A 23 -8.36 -0.07 -5.95
CA ALA A 23 -7.32 -1.09 -6.28
C ALA A 23 -7.45 -2.40 -5.46
N GLN A 24 -8.34 -2.48 -4.46
CA GLN A 24 -8.46 -3.67 -3.59
C GLN A 24 -9.36 -4.80 -4.14
N ALA A 25 -9.96 -4.62 -5.32
CA ALA A 25 -11.07 -5.44 -5.82
C ALA A 25 -10.71 -6.90 -6.18
N SER A 26 -9.42 -7.28 -6.19
CA SER A 26 -8.99 -8.67 -6.45
C SER A 26 -8.25 -9.31 -5.27
N CYS A 27 -8.23 -8.63 -4.12
CA CYS A 27 -7.60 -9.18 -2.92
C CYS A 27 -8.55 -10.18 -2.26
N ALA A 28 -8.03 -11.36 -1.90
CA ALA A 28 -8.81 -12.44 -1.29
C ALA A 28 -9.33 -12.12 0.13
N GLY A 29 -9.23 -10.87 0.60
CA GLY A 29 -9.71 -10.43 1.90
C GLY A 29 -9.12 -9.08 2.32
N PRO A 30 -9.50 -8.58 3.51
CA PRO A 30 -8.96 -7.35 4.07
C PRO A 30 -7.49 -7.53 4.44
N PHE A 31 -6.66 -6.52 4.16
CA PHE A 31 -5.22 -6.50 4.44
C PHE A 31 -4.89 -6.95 5.88
N LYS A 32 -5.66 -6.52 6.87
CA LYS A 32 -5.44 -6.87 8.28
C LYS A 32 -5.48 -8.39 8.55
N SER A 33 -6.32 -9.13 7.83
CA SER A 33 -6.34 -10.60 7.96
C SER A 33 -5.09 -11.20 7.34
N PHE A 34 -4.74 -10.77 6.12
CA PHE A 34 -3.51 -11.20 5.47
C PHE A 34 -2.25 -10.89 6.29
N ALA A 35 -2.13 -9.67 6.83
CA ALA A 35 -0.99 -9.25 7.64
C ALA A 35 -0.85 -10.05 8.95
N ARG A 36 -1.95 -10.60 9.48
CA ARG A 36 -1.90 -11.47 10.66
C ARG A 36 -1.33 -12.84 10.37
N ASP A 37 -1.52 -13.34 9.15
CA ASP A 37 -1.05 -14.66 8.72
C ASP A 37 0.26 -14.60 7.93
N ALA A 38 0.69 -13.40 7.53
CA ALA A 38 1.95 -13.17 6.81
C ALA A 38 3.18 -13.59 7.62
N ASN A 39 4.19 -14.14 6.94
CA ASN A 39 5.44 -14.57 7.56
C ASN A 39 6.37 -13.39 7.87
N GLN A 40 6.24 -12.29 7.13
CA GLN A 40 7.05 -11.10 7.29
C GLN A 40 6.17 -9.86 7.24
N VAL A 41 6.37 -8.96 8.21
CA VAL A 41 5.61 -7.71 8.31
C VAL A 41 6.56 -6.61 8.76
N PHE A 42 6.55 -5.50 8.05
CA PHE A 42 7.42 -4.36 8.36
C PHE A 42 6.75 -3.04 7.98
N LEU A 43 7.16 -1.99 8.68
CA LEU A 43 6.73 -0.61 8.51
C LEU A 43 7.89 0.21 7.97
N GLY A 44 7.59 1.15 7.09
CA GLY A 44 8.58 2.08 6.60
C GLY A 44 8.01 3.14 5.69
N THR A 45 8.90 3.94 5.12
CA THR A 45 8.59 5.07 4.25
C THR A 45 9.08 4.83 2.84
N VAL A 46 8.27 5.19 1.85
CA VAL A 46 8.68 5.16 0.44
C VAL A 46 9.61 6.34 0.16
N SER A 47 10.81 6.07 -0.33
CA SER A 47 11.78 7.12 -0.67
C SER A 47 11.73 7.52 -2.13
N ALA A 48 11.76 6.54 -3.04
CA ALA A 48 11.81 6.78 -4.48
C ALA A 48 11.25 5.59 -5.27
N GLU A 49 10.80 5.83 -6.49
CA GLU A 49 10.46 4.79 -7.46
C GLU A 49 11.43 4.81 -8.64
N ARG A 50 11.87 3.63 -9.08
CA ARG A 50 12.72 3.44 -10.25
C ARG A 50 12.33 2.19 -11.02
N ARG A 51 11.80 2.37 -12.23
CA ARG A 51 11.52 1.28 -13.20
C ARG A 51 10.63 0.16 -12.63
N GLY A 52 9.58 0.50 -11.89
CA GLY A 52 8.68 -0.49 -11.25
C GLY A 52 9.16 -1.04 -9.91
N TYR A 53 10.37 -0.64 -9.47
CA TYR A 53 10.84 -0.89 -8.11
C TYR A 53 10.66 0.34 -7.25
N THR A 54 10.16 0.15 -6.03
CA THR A 54 10.04 1.17 -5.01
C THR A 54 11.11 0.97 -3.95
N GLN A 55 11.93 2.00 -3.75
CA GLN A 55 12.87 2.07 -2.64
C GLN A 55 12.10 2.35 -1.35
N PHE A 56 12.24 1.44 -0.40
CA PHE A 56 11.53 1.48 0.86
C PHE A 56 12.52 1.56 2.01
N MET A 57 12.37 2.61 2.82
CA MET A 57 13.16 2.83 4.03
C MET A 57 12.47 2.12 5.18
N VAL A 58 13.03 0.99 5.61
CA VAL A 58 12.49 0.21 6.72
C VAL A 58 12.70 0.99 8.01
N GLU A 59 11.63 1.21 8.75
CA GLU A 59 11.66 1.85 10.06
C GLU A 59 11.59 0.81 11.18
N GLN A 60 10.72 -0.20 10.99
CA GLN A 60 10.48 -1.25 11.97
C GLN A 60 10.18 -2.56 11.26
N VAL A 61 10.69 -3.66 11.79
CA VAL A 61 10.29 -5.01 11.39
C VAL A 61 9.51 -5.66 12.54
N TRP A 62 8.24 -5.93 12.24
CA TRP A 62 7.26 -6.46 13.19
C TRP A 62 7.26 -7.98 13.21
N ARG A 63 7.63 -8.61 12.09
CA ARG A 63 7.71 -10.07 11.95
C ARG A 63 8.64 -10.45 10.80
N GLY A 64 9.24 -11.63 10.89
CA GLY A 64 10.09 -12.21 9.84
C GLY A 64 11.59 -12.07 10.12
N PRO A 65 12.46 -12.28 9.13
CA PRO A 65 13.90 -12.05 9.29
C PRO A 65 14.22 -10.57 9.49
N ASP A 66 15.41 -10.29 10.03
CA ASP A 66 15.92 -8.92 10.09
C ASP A 66 16.07 -8.35 8.68
N LEU A 67 15.76 -7.07 8.54
CA LEU A 67 15.80 -6.36 7.27
C LEU A 67 16.87 -5.28 7.28
N ALA A 68 17.47 -5.04 6.12
CA ALA A 68 18.32 -3.88 5.92
C ALA A 68 17.50 -2.58 6.09
N PRO A 69 18.13 -1.44 6.46
CA PRO A 69 17.44 -0.16 6.57
C PRO A 69 16.79 0.28 5.26
N GLN A 70 17.27 -0.25 4.14
CA GLN A 70 16.73 0.00 2.82
C GLN A 70 16.49 -1.31 2.07
N VAL A 71 15.28 -1.46 1.53
CA VAL A 71 14.91 -2.58 0.65
C VAL A 71 14.29 -2.05 -0.65
N TRP A 72 14.36 -2.84 -1.71
CA TRP A 72 13.68 -2.56 -2.97
C TRP A 72 12.49 -3.49 -3.11
N LEU A 73 11.30 -2.90 -3.17
CA LEU A 73 10.04 -3.58 -3.38
C LEU A 73 9.70 -3.56 -4.87
N LEU A 74 9.32 -4.68 -5.45
CA LEU A 74 8.75 -4.68 -6.80
C LEU A 74 7.27 -4.30 -6.66
N SER A 75 6.93 -3.03 -6.83
CA SER A 75 5.59 -2.48 -6.63
C SER A 75 4.78 -2.33 -7.91
N GLY A 76 5.43 -2.44 -9.07
CA GLY A 76 4.78 -2.34 -10.37
C GLY A 76 5.33 -3.31 -11.40
N THR A 77 4.55 -3.53 -12.46
CA THR A 77 5.03 -4.25 -13.65
C THR A 77 6.24 -3.50 -14.24
N PRO A 78 7.38 -4.16 -14.48
CA PRO A 78 8.55 -3.51 -15.05
C PRO A 78 8.18 -2.78 -16.35
N GLN A 79 8.43 -1.47 -16.41
CA GLN A 79 8.14 -0.71 -17.63
C GLN A 79 9.02 -1.20 -18.78
N ALA A 80 8.44 -1.29 -19.98
CA ALA A 80 9.18 -1.64 -21.19
C ALA A 80 10.37 -0.69 -21.41
N PRO A 81 11.49 -1.15 -22.01
CA PRO A 81 12.61 -0.27 -22.32
C PRO A 81 12.21 0.79 -23.35
N TRP A 82 12.88 1.94 -23.31
CA TRP A 82 12.71 2.97 -24.33
C TRP A 82 13.07 2.42 -25.73
N PRO A 83 12.33 2.76 -26.79
CA PRO A 83 11.18 3.67 -26.85
C PRO A 83 9.80 3.00 -26.66
N ILE A 84 9.77 1.70 -26.37
CA ILE A 84 8.53 0.89 -26.36
C ILE A 84 7.55 1.37 -25.26
N ASN A 85 8.07 1.95 -24.18
CA ASN A 85 7.26 2.53 -23.10
C ASN A 85 6.39 3.73 -23.49
N LEU A 86 6.60 4.36 -24.65
CA LEU A 86 5.74 5.46 -25.12
C LEU A 86 4.35 4.99 -25.52
N VAL A 87 4.23 3.71 -25.93
CA VAL A 87 3.00 3.14 -26.47
C VAL A 87 2.37 2.15 -25.49
N LEU A 88 3.17 1.51 -24.65
CA LEU A 88 2.75 0.49 -23.69
C LEU A 88 3.00 0.96 -22.24
N ARG A 89 2.05 1.73 -21.70
CA ARG A 89 1.91 1.91 -20.25
C ARG A 89 1.07 0.76 -19.69
N THR A 90 1.72 -0.26 -19.15
CA THR A 90 1.04 -1.35 -18.43
C THR A 90 1.02 -1.01 -16.95
N ALA A 91 -0.01 -0.30 -16.49
CA ALA A 91 -0.38 -0.35 -15.08
C ALA A 91 -1.16 -1.66 -14.90
N SER A 92 -0.57 -2.65 -14.22
CA SER A 92 -1.34 -3.85 -13.90
C SER A 92 -2.33 -3.49 -12.78
N PRO A 93 -3.60 -3.91 -12.85
CA PRO A 93 -4.58 -3.67 -11.78
C PRO A 93 -4.20 -4.25 -10.40
N GLY A 94 -3.11 -5.01 -10.30
CA GLY A 94 -2.54 -5.52 -9.06
C GLY A 94 -1.32 -4.74 -8.54
N ASP A 95 -0.83 -3.73 -9.26
CA ASP A 95 0.34 -2.94 -8.85
C ASP A 95 -0.04 -2.04 -7.66
N ALA A 96 0.85 -1.94 -6.67
CA ALA A 96 0.64 -1.05 -5.52
C ALA A 96 1.13 0.36 -5.91
N ASP A 97 0.22 1.33 -5.97
CA ASP A 97 0.59 2.74 -6.17
C ASP A 97 1.11 3.32 -4.85
N LEU A 98 2.45 3.40 -4.74
CA LEU A 98 3.15 3.83 -3.55
C LEU A 98 3.67 5.25 -3.72
N VAL A 99 3.19 6.16 -2.87
CA VAL A 99 3.54 7.58 -2.97
C VAL A 99 4.78 7.87 -2.14
N ALA A 100 5.79 8.51 -2.75
CA ALA A 100 7.00 8.93 -2.07
C ALA A 100 6.70 9.84 -0.87
N GLY A 101 7.42 9.62 0.23
CA GLY A 101 7.25 10.31 1.50
C GLY A 101 6.09 9.80 2.36
N ARG A 102 5.31 8.82 1.88
CA ARG A 102 4.25 8.19 2.69
C ARG A 102 4.77 6.94 3.40
N ARG A 103 4.14 6.64 4.53
CA ARG A 103 4.43 5.46 5.36
C ARG A 103 3.46 4.33 5.03
N TYR A 104 3.97 3.11 4.96
CA TYR A 104 3.18 1.92 4.65
C TYR A 104 3.57 0.75 5.54
N VAL A 105 2.58 -0.10 5.82
CA VAL A 105 2.81 -1.45 6.36
C VAL A 105 2.83 -2.41 5.18
N VAL A 106 3.91 -3.17 5.08
CA VAL A 106 4.07 -4.25 4.10
C VAL A 106 3.96 -5.58 4.83
N ALA A 107 3.06 -6.43 4.38
CA ALA A 107 2.94 -7.81 4.82
C ALA A 107 3.34 -8.71 3.66
N THR A 108 4.06 -9.81 3.87
CA THR A 108 4.40 -10.74 2.78
C THR A 108 4.58 -12.15 3.32
N GLU A 109 4.36 -13.16 2.47
CA GLU A 109 4.63 -14.56 2.79
C GLU A 109 6.13 -14.87 2.89
N GLY A 110 6.99 -13.89 2.58
CA GLY A 110 8.45 -14.03 2.63
C GLY A 110 9.04 -14.62 1.35
N GLY A 111 10.36 -14.49 1.20
CA GLY A 111 11.11 -14.95 0.03
C GLY A 111 12.09 -13.90 -0.48
N ASP A 112 13.05 -14.34 -1.31
CA ASP A 112 14.19 -13.51 -1.77
C ASP A 112 13.79 -12.35 -2.70
N ARG A 113 12.51 -12.27 -3.10
CA ARG A 113 12.01 -11.24 -3.99
C ARG A 113 10.79 -10.61 -3.32
N PHE A 114 10.97 -9.40 -2.80
CA PHE A 114 9.90 -8.56 -2.22
C PHE A 114 8.93 -8.09 -3.32
N HIS A 115 8.13 -9.03 -3.85
CA HIS A 115 7.04 -8.73 -4.77
C HIS A 115 5.91 -8.11 -3.96
N THR A 116 5.62 -6.85 -4.23
CA THR A 116 4.53 -6.12 -3.58
C THR A 116 3.40 -5.87 -4.56
N ASN A 117 2.19 -6.24 -4.18
CA ASN A 117 0.96 -5.94 -4.90
C ASN A 117 0.03 -5.14 -3.99
N ALA A 118 -1.04 -4.59 -4.55
CA ALA A 118 -2.02 -3.78 -3.80
C ALA A 118 -2.69 -4.52 -2.61
N CYS A 119 -2.60 -5.84 -2.55
CA CYS A 119 -3.21 -6.65 -1.49
C CYS A 119 -2.31 -6.84 -0.26
N ILE A 120 -1.02 -6.57 -0.41
CA ILE A 120 -0.02 -6.86 0.62
C ILE A 120 0.71 -5.61 1.12
N VAL A 121 0.22 -4.43 0.73
CA VAL A 121 0.69 -3.13 1.23
C VAL A 121 -0.50 -2.25 1.59
N GLN A 122 -0.44 -1.58 2.73
CA GLN A 122 -1.45 -0.61 3.15
C GLN A 122 -0.81 0.64 3.75
N GLU A 123 -1.37 1.82 3.46
CA GLU A 123 -0.90 3.08 4.04
C GLU A 123 -0.99 3.00 5.57
N ALA A 124 0.11 3.37 6.24
CA ALA A 124 0.22 3.26 7.68
C ALA A 124 -0.50 4.44 8.34
N ASP A 125 -1.62 4.14 9.00
CA ASP A 125 -2.28 5.06 9.93
C ASP A 125 -2.12 4.58 11.38
N GLN A 126 -2.48 5.43 12.34
CA GLN A 126 -2.37 5.10 13.76
C GLN A 126 -3.24 3.90 14.17
N ARG A 127 -4.38 3.67 13.51
CA ARG A 127 -5.30 2.56 13.83
C ARG A 127 -4.72 1.24 13.34
N LEU A 128 -4.11 1.24 12.16
CA LEU A 128 -3.45 0.08 11.57
C LEU A 128 -2.23 -0.31 12.39
N ILE A 129 -1.39 0.67 12.75
CA ILE A 129 -0.22 0.46 13.61
C ILE A 129 -0.66 -0.10 14.96
N ALA A 130 -1.62 0.53 15.65
CA ALA A 130 -2.11 0.04 16.94
C ALA A 130 -2.74 -1.38 16.85
N ALA A 131 -3.20 -1.79 15.67
CA ALA A 131 -3.84 -3.08 15.47
C ALA A 131 -2.87 -4.21 15.08
N LEU A 132 -1.67 -3.89 14.59
CA LEU A 132 -0.74 -4.86 14.00
C LEU A 132 0.67 -4.81 14.60
N ALA A 133 1.10 -3.67 15.14
CA ALA A 133 2.43 -3.54 15.71
C ALA A 133 2.59 -4.44 16.94
N PRO A 134 3.71 -5.17 17.05
CA PRO A 134 4.03 -5.93 18.26
C PRO A 134 4.41 -4.98 19.40
N GLU A 135 4.43 -5.51 20.63
CA GLU A 135 4.89 -4.75 21.79
C GLU A 135 6.37 -4.34 21.68
N ASP A 136 7.19 -5.17 21.02
CA ASP A 136 8.62 -4.94 20.81
C ASP A 136 8.98 -5.04 19.31
N PRO A 137 8.75 -3.97 18.52
CA PRO A 137 9.14 -3.93 17.12
C PRO A 137 10.67 -3.81 16.99
N ARG A 138 11.26 -4.62 16.10
CA ARG A 138 12.71 -4.62 15.89
C ARG A 138 13.12 -3.53 14.91
N GLU A 139 14.29 -2.96 15.12
CA GLU A 139 14.93 -2.03 14.18
C GLU A 139 15.60 -2.80 13.03
N PRO A 140 15.75 -2.17 11.84
CA PRO A 140 16.52 -2.75 10.75
C PRO A 140 18.02 -2.87 11.09
N VAL A 141 18.66 -3.91 10.57
CA VAL A 141 20.08 -4.25 10.84
C VAL A 141 20.95 -3.83 9.64
N SER A 142 22.07 -3.16 9.91
CA SER A 142 23.02 -2.66 8.89
C SER A 142 24.09 -3.68 8.52
#